data_AF-A0A660PZ06-F1
#
_entry.id   AF-A0A660PZ06-F1
#
_cell.length_a   1.000
_cell.length_b   1.000
_cell.length_c   1.000
_cell.angle_alpha   90.00
_cell.angle_beta   90.00
_cell.angle_gamma   90.00
#
_symmetry.space_group_name_H-M   'P 1'
#
loop_
_entity.id
_entity.type
_entity.pdbx_description
1 polymer ?
#
loop_
_entity_poly.entity_id
_entity_poly.type
_entity_poly.pdbx_seq_one_letter_code
_entity_poly.pdbx_strand_id
1 'polypeptide(L)'
;MSDFDLYSVNWQDGMLISKEHLKDQEKYLEGLARWHAASASDRYGLIRKSFGGKSALSLVVSMNGNNLQVEVARCQAVTPDGTHIDIGESTGNVVRAETEIDTATLPVYLVAGGSEKAQVGDPDPNEDLPRLPYLVSDYKLYLGDQPNHPVGSYLKIAEIVCEAGSAKLSNDYLPPCVDLHADESLSARANDLRNILETLLSLATRAYQATSKEGALPGEKTELQVAFKEAMHNIVMYMSSAIDEFVIGRNAGHPSKLVIGFKKLFRVYSTSLNLHPGLKDYLNEKLFVRELDSDVRQHMSAIDSFLLSEYNHQDIGGHFLAIQRIMETIKRLLEFVAQVKSDQLGPQAVATDMLTYQGKTYRLVEYSGCRLEQVGELSYLVIDTAEPRGVDDAVILISKDLFSIPEWTAMQLRLGLNEARGLGETDPIDIDTTSFGDKVALHPRDILKLSSVNQLTIMFRGAADSGKLSGLGQTDLMVYAV
;
A
#
# COMPACT_ATOMS: atom_id res chain seq x y z
N MET A 1 -26.58 14.84 -17.67
CA MET A 1 -27.76 14.12 -17.16
C MET A 1 -28.94 14.62 -17.97
N SER A 2 -29.71 13.74 -18.59
CA SER A 2 -31.02 14.14 -19.12
C SER A 2 -31.88 14.62 -17.95
N ASP A 3 -32.63 15.70 -18.14
CA ASP A 3 -33.57 16.16 -17.12
C ASP A 3 -34.55 15.03 -16.79
N PHE A 4 -34.69 14.72 -15.50
CA PHE A 4 -35.69 13.75 -15.05
C PHE A 4 -37.08 14.35 -15.28
N ASP A 5 -37.91 13.63 -16.03
CA ASP A 5 -39.31 13.97 -16.18
C ASP A 5 -40.08 13.51 -14.93
N LEU A 6 -40.37 14.47 -14.04
CA LEU A 6 -41.04 14.26 -12.76
C LEU A 6 -42.46 14.85 -12.74
N TYR A 7 -43.21 14.69 -13.83
CA TYR A 7 -44.62 15.08 -13.89
C TYR A 7 -45.55 13.92 -13.53
N SER A 8 -46.35 14.08 -12.46
CA SER A 8 -47.41 13.14 -12.11
C SER A 8 -48.71 13.45 -12.85
N VAL A 9 -49.63 12.49 -12.90
CA VAL A 9 -50.95 12.70 -13.52
C VAL A 9 -51.79 13.64 -12.65
N ASN A 10 -52.34 14.68 -13.28
CA ASN A 10 -53.27 15.60 -12.63
C ASN A 10 -54.68 15.01 -12.58
N TRP A 11 -54.99 14.28 -11.50
CA TRP A 11 -56.30 13.65 -11.30
C TRP A 11 -57.38 14.67 -10.95
N GLN A 12 -58.54 14.57 -11.60
CA GLN A 12 -59.71 15.43 -11.36
C GLN A 12 -61.00 14.60 -11.30
N ASP A 13 -61.96 15.03 -10.48
CA ASP A 13 -63.27 14.39 -10.38
C ASP A 13 -63.99 14.38 -11.73
N GLY A 14 -64.56 13.22 -12.09
CA GLY A 14 -65.26 13.03 -13.36
C GLY A 14 -64.34 12.73 -14.56
N MET A 15 -63.03 12.64 -14.36
CA MET A 15 -62.06 12.27 -15.41
C MET A 15 -62.19 10.80 -15.81
N LEU A 16 -62.24 10.52 -17.11
CA LEU A 16 -62.21 9.14 -17.64
C LEU A 16 -60.79 8.58 -17.57
N ILE A 17 -60.63 7.39 -16.99
CA ILE A 17 -59.33 6.72 -16.86
C ILE A 17 -58.95 6.08 -18.19
N SER A 18 -57.71 6.30 -18.63
CA SER A 18 -57.14 5.73 -19.85
C SER A 18 -55.84 4.99 -19.53
N LYS A 19 -55.41 4.12 -20.44
CA LYS A 19 -54.09 3.45 -20.38
C LYS A 19 -52.95 4.46 -20.26
N GLU A 20 -53.07 5.62 -20.91
CA GLU A 20 -52.00 6.62 -20.90
C GLU A 20 -51.82 7.25 -19.51
N HIS A 21 -52.92 7.52 -18.79
CA HIS A 21 -52.82 8.00 -17.40
C HIS A 21 -52.06 7.01 -16.51
N LEU A 22 -52.28 5.70 -16.68
CA LEU A 22 -51.57 4.70 -15.91
C LEU A 22 -50.08 4.63 -16.28
N LYS A 23 -49.76 4.71 -17.58
CA LYS A 23 -48.37 4.75 -18.07
C LYS A 23 -47.62 5.98 -17.60
N ASP A 24 -48.25 7.15 -17.66
CA ASP A 24 -47.60 8.40 -17.23
C ASP A 24 -47.37 8.41 -15.72
N GLN A 25 -48.32 7.88 -14.95
CA GLN A 25 -48.13 7.70 -13.52
C GLN A 25 -47.01 6.69 -13.20
N GLU A 26 -46.89 5.61 -13.97
CA GLU A 26 -45.79 4.64 -13.87
C GLU A 26 -44.44 5.31 -14.18
N LYS A 27 -44.33 6.03 -15.31
CA LYS A 27 -43.13 6.79 -15.69
C LYS A 27 -42.71 7.79 -14.61
N TYR A 28 -43.67 8.50 -14.00
CA TYR A 28 -43.40 9.41 -12.89
C TYR A 28 -42.79 8.70 -11.68
N LEU A 29 -43.37 7.55 -11.27
CA LEU A 29 -42.86 6.77 -10.15
C LEU A 29 -41.47 6.19 -10.42
N GLU A 30 -41.23 5.71 -11.63
CA GLU A 30 -39.90 5.25 -12.07
C GLU A 30 -38.89 6.40 -12.12
N GLY A 31 -39.29 7.55 -12.66
CA GLY A 31 -38.47 8.76 -12.70
C GLY A 31 -38.09 9.24 -11.30
N LEU A 32 -39.04 9.23 -10.36
CA LEU A 32 -38.80 9.59 -8.96
C LEU A 32 -37.84 8.60 -8.28
N ALA A 33 -38.02 7.30 -8.50
CA ALA A 33 -37.11 6.28 -7.98
C ALA A 33 -35.68 6.44 -8.53
N ARG A 34 -35.55 6.65 -9.85
CA ARG A 34 -34.26 6.91 -10.50
C ARG A 34 -33.63 8.20 -10.00
N TRP A 35 -34.39 9.26 -9.81
CA TRP A 35 -33.91 10.53 -9.26
C TRP A 35 -33.33 10.35 -7.85
N HIS A 36 -34.02 9.60 -6.98
CA HIS A 36 -33.51 9.26 -5.65
C HIS A 36 -32.26 8.37 -5.69
N ALA A 37 -32.17 7.45 -6.65
CA ALA A 37 -31.02 6.58 -6.82
C ALA A 37 -29.79 7.31 -7.41
N ALA A 38 -30.00 8.20 -8.38
CA ALA A 38 -28.96 8.95 -9.09
C ALA A 38 -28.42 10.15 -8.29
N SER A 39 -29.20 10.70 -7.36
CA SER A 39 -28.81 11.89 -6.58
C SER A 39 -27.77 11.65 -5.49
N ALA A 40 -27.31 10.41 -5.31
CA ALA A 40 -26.31 10.06 -4.30
C ALA A 40 -24.95 9.72 -4.94
N SER A 41 -23.95 10.57 -4.68
CA SER A 41 -22.52 10.41 -5.03
C SER A 41 -22.05 8.95 -5.15
N ASP A 42 -21.57 8.54 -6.32
CA ASP A 42 -21.03 7.19 -6.62
C ASP A 42 -21.86 6.01 -6.08
N ARG A 43 -23.14 6.17 -5.71
CA ARG A 43 -23.97 5.11 -5.13
C ARG A 43 -24.66 4.28 -6.21
N TYR A 44 -23.88 3.79 -7.15
CA TYR A 44 -24.32 2.90 -8.21
C TYR A 44 -23.49 1.62 -8.19
N GLY A 45 -23.74 0.72 -9.13
CA GLY A 45 -23.07 -0.57 -9.23
C GLY A 45 -23.87 -1.72 -8.64
N LEU A 46 -23.18 -2.81 -8.32
CA LEU A 46 -23.79 -4.01 -7.77
C LEU A 46 -24.39 -3.74 -6.38
N ILE A 47 -25.49 -4.42 -6.08
CA ILE A 47 -26.16 -4.39 -4.78
C ILE A 47 -26.70 -5.76 -4.40
N ARG A 48 -26.33 -6.26 -3.22
CA ARG A 48 -26.82 -7.55 -2.72
C ARG A 48 -28.10 -7.35 -1.90
N LYS A 49 -29.27 -7.48 -2.54
CA LYS A 49 -30.58 -7.35 -1.87
C LYS A 49 -31.10 -8.66 -1.27
N SER A 50 -30.60 -9.82 -1.71
CA SER A 50 -31.14 -11.11 -1.29
C SER A 50 -30.77 -11.46 0.16
N PHE A 51 -31.79 -11.73 0.98
CA PHE A 51 -31.64 -12.28 2.34
C PHE A 51 -31.02 -13.69 2.35
N GLY A 52 -31.12 -14.43 1.23
CA GLY A 52 -30.62 -15.79 1.08
C GLY A 52 -29.12 -15.90 0.78
N GLY A 53 -28.36 -14.80 0.84
CA GLY A 53 -26.90 -14.82 0.70
C GLY A 53 -26.34 -15.02 -0.71
N LYS A 54 -27.19 -15.20 -1.74
CA LYS A 54 -26.77 -15.31 -3.14
C LYS A 54 -25.97 -14.06 -3.57
N SER A 55 -24.95 -14.26 -4.41
CA SER A 55 -24.17 -13.16 -4.98
C SER A 55 -25.05 -12.18 -5.79
N ALA A 56 -24.65 -10.91 -5.84
CA ALA A 56 -25.31 -9.91 -6.67
C ALA A 56 -25.11 -10.20 -8.16
N LEU A 57 -24.00 -10.84 -8.55
CA LEU A 57 -23.65 -11.16 -9.93
C LEU A 57 -23.34 -12.66 -10.08
N SER A 58 -23.92 -13.29 -11.10
CA SER A 58 -23.56 -14.62 -11.58
C SER A 58 -23.37 -14.57 -13.09
N LEU A 59 -22.12 -14.76 -13.51
CA LEU A 59 -21.67 -14.64 -14.89
C LEU A 59 -20.81 -15.86 -15.24
N VAL A 60 -21.06 -16.45 -16.40
CA VAL A 60 -20.31 -17.56 -16.96
C VAL A 60 -19.65 -17.13 -18.25
N VAL A 61 -18.35 -17.42 -18.39
CA VAL A 61 -17.58 -17.21 -19.61
C VAL A 61 -17.31 -18.58 -20.22
N SER A 62 -17.62 -18.74 -21.50
CA SER A 62 -17.30 -19.94 -22.27
C SER A 62 -16.69 -19.57 -23.61
N MET A 63 -15.94 -20.49 -24.20
CA MET A 63 -15.19 -20.23 -25.42
C MET A 63 -15.31 -21.41 -26.37
N ASN A 64 -15.54 -21.13 -27.65
CA ASN A 64 -15.55 -22.11 -28.74
C ASN A 64 -14.65 -21.63 -29.87
N GLY A 65 -13.45 -22.20 -29.99
CA GLY A 65 -12.42 -21.68 -30.89
C GLY A 65 -12.00 -20.26 -30.46
N ASN A 66 -12.18 -19.28 -31.34
CA ASN A 66 -11.93 -17.87 -31.06
C ASN A 66 -13.20 -17.09 -30.67
N ASN A 67 -14.36 -17.75 -30.61
CA ASN A 67 -15.63 -17.11 -30.23
C ASN A 67 -15.81 -17.21 -28.70
N LEU A 68 -15.91 -16.06 -28.06
CA LEU A 68 -16.17 -15.89 -26.63
C LEU A 68 -17.66 -15.69 -26.42
N GLN A 69 -18.26 -16.46 -25.53
CA GLN A 69 -19.65 -16.29 -25.10
C GLN A 69 -19.69 -15.93 -23.61
N VAL A 70 -20.45 -14.90 -23.27
CA VAL A 70 -20.68 -14.45 -21.90
C VAL A 70 -22.17 -14.58 -21.59
N GLU A 71 -22.49 -15.27 -20.51
CA GLU A 71 -23.86 -15.44 -20.03
C GLU A 71 -24.00 -14.85 -18.62
N VAL A 72 -25.00 -13.99 -18.42
CA VAL A 72 -25.37 -13.44 -17.11
C VAL A 72 -26.70 -14.05 -16.68
N ALA A 73 -26.64 -14.93 -15.68
CA ALA A 73 -27.81 -15.59 -15.10
C ALA A 73 -28.38 -14.83 -13.90
N ARG A 74 -27.57 -13.96 -13.27
CA ARG A 74 -28.00 -13.10 -12.17
C ARG A 74 -27.24 -11.79 -12.16
N CYS A 75 -27.95 -10.68 -11.99
CA CYS A 75 -27.34 -9.37 -11.76
C CYS A 75 -28.32 -8.49 -10.98
N GLN A 76 -27.91 -8.00 -9.82
CA GLN A 76 -28.64 -7.01 -9.04
C GLN A 76 -27.79 -5.76 -8.93
N ALA A 77 -28.23 -4.68 -9.59
CA ALA A 77 -27.44 -3.48 -9.70
C ALA A 77 -28.30 -2.22 -9.87
N VAL A 78 -27.65 -1.07 -9.73
CA VAL A 78 -28.18 0.24 -10.07
C VAL A 78 -27.18 0.92 -11.00
N THR A 79 -27.62 1.46 -12.13
CA THR A 79 -26.75 2.22 -13.04
C THR A 79 -26.52 3.65 -12.51
N PRO A 80 -25.50 4.38 -12.98
CA PRO A 80 -25.26 5.77 -12.55
C PRO A 80 -26.46 6.72 -12.72
N ASP A 81 -27.34 6.48 -13.69
CA ASP A 81 -28.56 7.26 -13.91
C ASP A 81 -29.76 6.80 -13.05
N GLY A 82 -29.52 5.88 -12.11
CA GLY A 82 -30.51 5.37 -11.15
C GLY A 82 -31.37 4.21 -11.67
N THR A 83 -31.14 3.70 -12.87
CA THR A 83 -31.91 2.58 -13.43
C THR A 83 -31.61 1.28 -12.67
N HIS A 84 -32.68 0.56 -12.29
CA HIS A 84 -32.55 -0.72 -11.59
C HIS A 84 -32.35 -1.88 -12.56
N ILE A 85 -31.40 -2.75 -12.22
CA ILE A 85 -31.13 -4.03 -12.89
C ILE A 85 -31.47 -5.16 -11.91
N ASP A 86 -32.34 -6.07 -12.34
CA ASP A 86 -32.68 -7.29 -11.61
C ASP A 86 -32.85 -8.45 -12.59
N ILE A 87 -31.71 -9.07 -12.92
CA ILE A 87 -31.62 -10.31 -13.68
C ILE A 87 -31.57 -11.46 -12.66
N GLY A 88 -32.42 -12.48 -12.80
CA GLY A 88 -32.42 -13.63 -11.90
C GLY A 88 -33.45 -14.70 -12.24
N GLU A 89 -33.50 -15.76 -11.41
CA GLU A 89 -34.36 -16.94 -11.60
C GLU A 89 -35.86 -16.60 -11.75
N SER A 90 -36.35 -15.54 -11.10
CA SER A 90 -37.77 -15.14 -11.14
C SER A 90 -38.21 -14.60 -12.50
N THR A 91 -37.28 -14.10 -13.33
CA THR A 91 -37.59 -13.65 -14.69
C THR A 91 -37.28 -14.73 -15.74
N GLY A 92 -36.53 -15.78 -15.37
CA GLY A 92 -36.10 -16.85 -16.28
C GLY A 92 -35.13 -16.39 -17.39
N ASN A 93 -34.74 -15.12 -17.39
CA ASN A 93 -34.00 -14.50 -18.49
C ASN A 93 -32.50 -14.59 -18.23
N VAL A 94 -31.80 -15.39 -19.05
CA VAL A 94 -30.33 -15.35 -19.16
C VAL A 94 -29.97 -14.38 -20.26
N VAL A 95 -29.14 -13.39 -19.95
CA VAL A 95 -28.65 -12.41 -20.94
C VAL A 95 -27.34 -12.90 -21.51
N ARG A 96 -27.20 -12.89 -22.84
CA ARG A 96 -26.03 -13.45 -23.54
C ARG A 96 -25.46 -12.47 -24.55
N ALA A 97 -24.15 -12.52 -24.73
CA ALA A 97 -23.46 -11.89 -25.85
C ALA A 97 -22.28 -12.75 -26.30
N GLU A 98 -21.93 -12.62 -27.58
CA GLU A 98 -20.82 -13.32 -28.21
C GLU A 98 -19.94 -12.33 -28.98
N THR A 99 -18.64 -12.59 -29.01
CA THR A 99 -17.67 -11.82 -29.80
C THR A 99 -16.46 -12.68 -30.12
N GLU A 100 -15.77 -12.35 -31.21
CA GLU A 100 -14.45 -12.92 -31.46
C GLU A 100 -13.40 -12.28 -30.54
N ILE A 101 -12.44 -13.07 -30.08
CA ILE A 101 -11.31 -12.58 -29.27
C ILE A 101 -10.31 -11.91 -30.20
N ASP A 102 -10.14 -10.60 -30.03
CA ASP A 102 -9.18 -9.77 -30.76
C ASP A 102 -8.21 -9.00 -29.85
N THR A 103 -8.49 -8.97 -28.54
CA THR A 103 -7.74 -8.26 -27.52
C THR A 103 -7.41 -9.16 -26.33
N ALA A 104 -6.36 -8.81 -25.58
CA ALA A 104 -5.95 -9.56 -24.39
C ALA A 104 -6.90 -9.34 -23.20
N THR A 105 -7.63 -8.24 -23.18
CA THR A 105 -8.53 -7.87 -22.09
C THR A 105 -9.82 -7.30 -22.66
N LEU A 106 -10.94 -7.88 -22.24
CA LEU A 106 -12.26 -7.55 -22.76
C LEU A 106 -13.21 -7.12 -21.64
N PRO A 107 -13.65 -5.86 -21.58
CA PRO A 107 -14.65 -5.41 -20.62
C PRO A 107 -16.05 -5.91 -20.99
N VAL A 108 -16.87 -6.14 -19.98
CA VAL A 108 -18.28 -6.57 -20.13
C VAL A 108 -19.18 -5.47 -19.59
N TYR A 109 -20.02 -4.92 -20.47
CA TYR A 109 -21.00 -3.89 -20.13
C TYR A 109 -22.42 -4.44 -20.16
N LEU A 110 -23.24 -4.01 -19.20
CA LEU A 110 -24.66 -4.31 -19.12
C LEU A 110 -25.46 -3.02 -19.28
N VAL A 111 -26.41 -3.03 -20.22
CA VAL A 111 -27.34 -1.94 -20.48
C VAL A 111 -28.74 -2.37 -20.06
N ALA A 112 -29.46 -1.49 -19.35
CA ALA A 112 -30.87 -1.66 -19.04
C ALA A 112 -31.72 -0.66 -19.85
N GLY A 113 -32.73 -1.14 -20.58
CA GLY A 113 -33.77 -0.27 -21.13
C GLY A 113 -33.49 0.40 -22.47
N GLY A 114 -33.04 -0.36 -23.48
CA GLY A 114 -32.90 0.12 -24.86
C GLY A 114 -34.11 -0.09 -25.79
N SER A 115 -35.18 -0.75 -25.30
CA SER A 115 -36.40 -1.10 -26.07
C SER A 115 -37.64 -1.09 -25.17
N GLU A 116 -38.82 -1.38 -25.73
CA GLU A 116 -40.04 -1.63 -24.93
C GLU A 116 -39.80 -2.76 -23.91
N LYS A 117 -40.41 -2.64 -22.73
CA LYS A 117 -40.35 -3.67 -21.67
C LYS A 117 -40.87 -5.01 -22.20
N ALA A 118 -40.20 -6.09 -21.82
CA ALA A 118 -40.61 -7.45 -22.19
C ALA A 118 -41.73 -7.94 -21.28
N GLN A 119 -42.70 -8.66 -21.85
CA GLN A 119 -43.78 -9.32 -21.12
C GLN A 119 -43.32 -10.66 -20.55
N VAL A 120 -43.56 -10.93 -19.26
CA VAL A 120 -43.11 -12.16 -18.57
C VAL A 120 -44.13 -12.65 -17.53
N GLY A 121 -43.95 -13.89 -17.06
CA GLY A 121 -44.82 -14.58 -16.10
C GLY A 121 -45.76 -15.58 -16.77
N ASP A 122 -46.41 -16.43 -15.99
CA ASP A 122 -47.37 -17.41 -16.53
C ASP A 122 -48.75 -16.76 -16.73
N PRO A 123 -49.45 -17.01 -17.86
CA PRO A 123 -50.82 -16.54 -18.04
C PRO A 123 -51.76 -17.11 -16.97
N ASP A 124 -52.59 -16.26 -16.38
CA ASP A 124 -53.63 -16.71 -15.44
C ASP A 124 -54.76 -17.40 -16.23
N PRO A 125 -55.05 -18.69 -15.98
CA PRO A 125 -56.11 -19.40 -16.68
C PRO A 125 -57.52 -18.85 -16.41
N ASN A 126 -57.69 -17.98 -15.41
CA ASN A 126 -58.97 -17.33 -15.09
C ASN A 126 -59.15 -15.96 -15.76
N GLU A 127 -58.12 -15.41 -16.43
CA GLU A 127 -58.29 -14.19 -17.21
C GLU A 127 -58.99 -14.49 -18.55
N ASP A 128 -60.01 -13.70 -18.88
CA ASP A 128 -60.75 -13.83 -20.15
C ASP A 128 -59.86 -13.65 -21.39
N LEU A 129 -58.77 -12.88 -21.25
CA LEU A 129 -57.76 -12.65 -22.28
C LEU A 129 -56.41 -13.18 -21.78
N PRO A 130 -55.90 -14.29 -22.33
CA PRO A 130 -54.60 -14.82 -21.96
C PRO A 130 -53.50 -13.78 -22.25
N ARG A 131 -52.85 -13.28 -21.20
CA ARG A 131 -51.69 -12.39 -21.30
C ARG A 131 -50.65 -12.78 -20.26
N LEU A 132 -49.43 -12.33 -20.47
CA LEU A 132 -48.39 -12.42 -19.45
C LEU A 132 -48.59 -11.27 -18.44
N PRO A 133 -48.55 -11.53 -17.13
CA PRO A 133 -48.99 -10.57 -16.12
C PRO A 133 -47.99 -9.44 -15.84
N TYR A 134 -46.70 -9.60 -16.12
CA TYR A 134 -45.65 -8.68 -15.69
C TYR A 134 -44.84 -8.10 -16.85
N LEU A 135 -44.21 -6.94 -16.59
CA LEU A 135 -43.27 -6.29 -17.49
C LEU A 135 -41.89 -6.21 -16.82
N VAL A 136 -40.84 -6.52 -17.56
CA VAL A 136 -39.44 -6.38 -17.11
C VAL A 136 -38.62 -5.58 -18.12
N SER A 137 -37.56 -4.93 -17.64
CA SER A 137 -36.62 -4.24 -18.52
C SER A 137 -35.96 -5.21 -19.50
N ASP A 138 -35.76 -4.77 -20.73
CA ASP A 138 -34.86 -5.46 -21.66
C ASP A 138 -33.40 -5.19 -21.25
N TYR A 139 -32.57 -6.24 -21.34
CA TYR A 139 -31.18 -6.21 -20.93
C TYR A 139 -30.29 -6.67 -22.07
N LYS A 140 -29.20 -5.93 -22.31
CA LYS A 140 -28.22 -6.26 -23.36
C LYS A 140 -26.81 -6.22 -22.82
N LEU A 141 -26.02 -7.23 -23.18
CA LEU A 141 -24.60 -7.29 -22.93
C LEU A 141 -23.82 -6.75 -24.13
N TYR A 142 -22.75 -6.02 -23.84
CA TYR A 142 -21.77 -5.56 -24.82
C TYR A 142 -20.39 -6.01 -24.36
N LEU A 143 -19.62 -6.56 -25.30
CA LEU A 143 -18.31 -7.13 -25.07
C LEU A 143 -17.29 -6.28 -25.83
N GLY A 144 -16.25 -5.79 -25.16
CA GLY A 144 -15.23 -4.96 -25.79
C GLY A 144 -15.56 -3.46 -25.75
N ASP A 145 -16.12 -2.93 -26.83
CA ASP A 145 -16.37 -1.49 -26.91
C ASP A 145 -17.45 -1.01 -25.94
N GLN A 146 -17.26 0.22 -25.45
CA GLN A 146 -18.27 0.88 -24.62
C GLN A 146 -19.58 1.02 -25.41
N PRO A 147 -20.74 0.69 -24.81
CA PRO A 147 -22.02 0.79 -25.50
C PRO A 147 -22.29 2.21 -25.99
N ASN A 148 -22.81 2.35 -27.22
CA ASN A 148 -23.33 3.62 -27.75
C ASN A 148 -24.71 3.94 -27.14
N HIS A 149 -24.71 4.25 -25.85
CA HIS A 149 -25.89 4.58 -25.04
C HIS A 149 -25.62 5.85 -24.21
N PRO A 150 -26.67 6.53 -23.70
CA PRO A 150 -26.49 7.69 -22.83
C PRO A 150 -25.55 7.38 -21.66
N VAL A 151 -24.63 8.30 -21.37
CA VAL A 151 -23.67 8.14 -20.27
C VAL A 151 -24.43 7.90 -18.97
N GLY A 152 -24.08 6.82 -18.27
CA GLY A 152 -24.70 6.43 -17.00
C GLY A 152 -25.90 5.48 -17.10
N SER A 153 -26.34 5.13 -18.31
CA SER A 153 -27.40 4.12 -18.54
C SER A 153 -26.89 2.67 -18.58
N TYR A 154 -25.58 2.48 -18.43
CA TYR A 154 -24.91 1.19 -18.49
C TYR A 154 -23.88 1.04 -17.37
N LEU A 155 -23.48 -0.21 -17.12
CA LEU A 155 -22.54 -0.57 -16.07
C LEU A 155 -21.49 -1.54 -16.62
N LYS A 156 -20.20 -1.27 -16.37
CA LYS A 156 -19.15 -2.29 -16.53
C LYS A 156 -19.27 -3.25 -15.34
N ILE A 157 -19.58 -4.52 -15.61
CA ILE A 157 -19.87 -5.52 -14.58
C ILE A 157 -18.73 -6.54 -14.42
N ALA A 158 -17.87 -6.67 -15.43
CA ALA A 158 -16.74 -7.57 -15.41
C ALA A 158 -15.66 -7.12 -16.40
N GLU A 159 -14.50 -7.75 -16.27
CA GLU A 159 -13.42 -7.72 -17.25
C GLU A 159 -12.94 -9.16 -17.44
N ILE A 160 -12.66 -9.53 -18.68
CA ILE A 160 -12.23 -10.87 -19.07
C ILE A 160 -10.79 -10.77 -19.55
N VAL A 161 -9.92 -11.61 -19.02
CA VAL A 161 -8.55 -11.80 -19.52
C VAL A 161 -8.57 -12.97 -20.49
N CYS A 162 -8.13 -12.71 -21.72
CA CYS A 162 -8.05 -13.65 -22.81
C CYS A 162 -6.58 -14.08 -23.00
N GLU A 163 -6.33 -15.37 -22.84
CA GLU A 163 -5.04 -16.01 -23.09
C GLU A 163 -5.18 -17.02 -24.23
N ALA A 164 -4.06 -17.50 -24.78
CA ALA A 164 -4.08 -18.45 -25.90
C ALA A 164 -4.91 -19.71 -25.56
N GLY A 165 -6.12 -19.79 -26.10
CA GLY A 165 -7.03 -20.90 -25.89
C GLY A 165 -7.80 -20.89 -24.56
N SER A 166 -7.83 -19.78 -23.81
CA SER A 166 -8.70 -19.66 -22.62
C SER A 166 -9.13 -18.23 -22.32
N ALA A 167 -10.30 -18.07 -21.71
CA ALA A 167 -10.80 -16.79 -21.25
C ALA A 167 -11.33 -16.93 -19.82
N LYS A 168 -10.97 -15.99 -18.94
CA LYS A 168 -11.36 -16.01 -17.52
C LYS A 168 -11.68 -14.60 -17.03
N LEU A 169 -12.49 -14.50 -15.99
CA LEU A 169 -12.71 -13.23 -15.31
C LEU A 169 -11.39 -12.71 -14.70
N SER A 170 -11.14 -11.41 -14.86
CA SER A 170 -10.03 -10.70 -14.24
C SER A 170 -10.22 -10.68 -12.73
N ASN A 171 -9.24 -11.19 -11.98
CA ASN A 171 -9.24 -11.10 -10.52
C ASN A 171 -8.93 -9.68 -10.04
N ASP A 172 -8.29 -8.86 -10.88
CA ASP A 172 -7.86 -7.50 -10.53
C ASP A 172 -8.97 -6.47 -10.73
N TYR A 173 -9.96 -6.78 -11.56
CA TYR A 173 -11.12 -5.94 -11.75
C TYR A 173 -12.13 -6.11 -10.61
N LEU A 174 -12.47 -5.00 -9.95
CA LEU A 174 -13.58 -4.91 -9.00
C LEU A 174 -14.68 -4.05 -9.60
N PRO A 175 -15.91 -4.57 -9.80
CA PRO A 175 -17.00 -3.78 -10.35
C PRO A 175 -17.42 -2.67 -9.39
N PRO A 176 -17.99 -1.57 -9.90
CA PRO A 176 -18.72 -0.60 -9.08
C PRO A 176 -19.72 -1.30 -8.16
N CYS A 177 -19.79 -0.88 -6.90
CA CYS A 177 -20.59 -1.52 -5.87
C CYS A 177 -21.14 -0.50 -4.88
N VAL A 178 -22.44 -0.57 -4.59
CA VAL A 178 -23.11 0.36 -3.66
C VAL A 178 -22.59 0.18 -2.23
N ASP A 179 -22.14 -1.02 -1.88
CA ASP A 179 -21.53 -1.37 -0.60
C ASP A 179 -20.45 -2.46 -0.78
N LEU A 180 -19.56 -2.59 0.20
CA LEU A 180 -18.47 -3.58 0.18
C LEU A 180 -18.95 -5.04 0.19
N HIS A 181 -20.22 -5.30 0.49
CA HIS A 181 -20.79 -6.65 0.58
C HIS A 181 -21.54 -7.08 -0.69
N ALA A 182 -21.68 -6.17 -1.65
CA ALA A 182 -22.35 -6.44 -2.92
C ALA A 182 -21.67 -7.58 -3.69
N ASP A 183 -20.34 -7.54 -3.76
CA ASP A 183 -19.49 -8.51 -4.46
C ASP A 183 -18.63 -9.34 -3.50
N GLU A 184 -18.40 -10.61 -3.85
CA GLU A 184 -17.64 -11.54 -3.00
C GLU A 184 -16.14 -11.22 -3.00
N SER A 185 -15.56 -10.87 -4.15
CA SER A 185 -14.15 -10.52 -4.27
C SER A 185 -13.86 -9.21 -3.53
N LEU A 186 -14.72 -8.20 -3.69
CA LEU A 186 -14.63 -6.94 -2.95
C LEU A 186 -14.75 -7.16 -1.44
N SER A 187 -15.72 -7.96 -1.00
CA SER A 187 -15.91 -8.26 0.42
C SER A 187 -14.72 -9.02 1.01
N ALA A 188 -14.12 -9.95 0.26
CA ALA A 188 -12.92 -10.67 0.69
C ALA A 188 -11.72 -9.73 0.84
N ARG A 189 -11.43 -8.91 -0.17
CA ARG A 189 -10.34 -7.94 -0.14
C ARG A 189 -10.51 -6.90 0.98
N ALA A 190 -11.74 -6.47 1.26
CA ALA A 190 -12.02 -5.57 2.37
C ALA A 190 -11.77 -6.21 3.74
N ASN A 191 -12.11 -7.50 3.91
CA ASN A 191 -11.75 -8.27 5.09
C ASN A 191 -10.22 -8.39 5.26
N ASP A 192 -9.49 -8.67 4.18
CA ASP A 192 -8.04 -8.78 4.22
C ASP A 192 -7.39 -7.47 4.67
N LEU A 193 -7.84 -6.33 4.13
CA LEU A 193 -7.36 -5.01 4.57
C LEU A 193 -7.65 -4.74 6.05
N ARG A 194 -8.82 -5.16 6.56
CA ARG A 194 -9.15 -5.06 7.98
C ARG A 194 -8.22 -5.92 8.85
N ASN A 195 -7.94 -7.15 8.43
CA ASN A 195 -7.03 -8.06 9.14
C ASN A 195 -5.59 -7.51 9.15
N ILE A 196 -5.14 -6.91 8.05
CA ILE A 196 -3.84 -6.23 7.99
C ILE A 196 -3.83 -5.04 8.97
N LEU A 197 -4.91 -4.26 9.06
CA LEU A 197 -5.01 -3.15 10.01
C LEU A 197 -4.92 -3.62 11.47
N GLU A 198 -5.60 -4.71 11.84
CA GLU A 198 -5.47 -5.34 13.16
C GLU A 198 -4.02 -5.78 13.44
N THR A 199 -3.37 -6.35 12.43
CA THR A 199 -1.95 -6.74 12.51
C THR A 199 -1.04 -5.53 12.71
N LEU A 200 -1.28 -4.43 11.98
CA LEU A 200 -0.52 -3.19 12.15
C LEU A 200 -0.72 -2.59 13.54
N LEU A 201 -1.94 -2.58 14.08
CA LEU A 201 -2.19 -2.09 15.43
C LEU A 201 -1.40 -2.89 16.47
N SER A 202 -1.38 -4.22 16.34
CA SER A 202 -0.56 -5.10 17.20
C SER A 202 0.93 -4.82 17.06
N LEU A 203 1.44 -4.66 15.84
CA LEU A 203 2.84 -4.32 15.57
C LEU A 203 3.22 -2.95 16.12
N ALA A 204 2.41 -1.93 15.87
CA ALA A 204 2.62 -0.56 16.36
C ALA A 204 2.60 -0.51 17.89
N THR A 205 1.72 -1.29 18.54
CA THR A 205 1.70 -1.42 20.00
C THR A 205 2.99 -2.04 20.53
N ARG A 206 3.50 -3.10 19.89
CA ARG A 206 4.78 -3.71 20.23
C ARG A 206 5.95 -2.76 20.01
N ALA A 207 5.97 -2.04 18.89
CA ALA A 207 6.96 -1.02 18.57
C ALA A 207 6.97 0.08 19.65
N TYR A 208 5.80 0.59 20.03
CA TYR A 208 5.68 1.57 21.12
C TYR A 208 6.19 1.01 22.46
N GLN A 209 5.89 -0.25 22.78
CA GLN A 209 6.37 -0.89 24.01
C GLN A 209 7.89 -1.08 24.01
N ALA A 210 8.49 -1.45 22.88
CA ALA A 210 9.93 -1.61 22.73
C ALA A 210 10.67 -0.30 23.07
N THR A 211 10.09 0.84 22.71
CA THR A 211 10.66 2.17 22.95
C THR A 211 10.24 2.78 24.30
N SER A 212 9.29 2.18 25.02
CA SER A 212 8.68 2.77 26.24
C SER A 212 9.01 2.07 27.56
N LYS A 213 9.66 0.89 27.56
CA LYS A 213 10.00 0.16 28.80
C LYS A 213 10.93 0.99 29.71
N GLU A 214 10.54 1.18 30.97
CA GLU A 214 11.38 1.81 32.00
C GLU A 214 12.69 1.02 32.18
N GLY A 215 13.82 1.74 32.19
CA GLY A 215 15.15 1.13 32.27
C GLY A 215 15.63 0.41 31.00
N ALA A 216 14.81 0.31 29.94
CA ALA A 216 15.30 -0.14 28.64
C ALA A 216 16.34 0.84 28.08
N LEU A 217 16.22 2.13 28.40
CA LEU A 217 17.11 3.20 27.96
C LEU A 217 17.81 3.78 29.20
N PRO A 218 18.93 3.19 29.68
CA PRO A 218 19.69 3.76 30.78
C PRO A 218 20.39 5.06 30.32
N GLY A 219 20.11 6.20 30.96
CA GLY A 219 20.71 7.51 30.66
C GLY A 219 19.71 8.60 30.29
N GLU A 220 20.20 9.73 29.77
CA GLU A 220 19.36 10.76 29.15
C GLU A 220 18.65 10.19 27.91
N LYS A 221 17.37 10.51 27.74
CA LYS A 221 16.60 10.07 26.57
C LYS A 221 17.12 10.79 25.33
N THR A 222 17.46 10.05 24.28
CA THR A 222 17.91 10.66 23.02
C THR A 222 16.72 11.27 22.27
N GLU A 223 17.00 12.27 21.43
CA GLU A 223 15.98 12.88 20.57
C GLU A 223 15.33 11.84 19.65
N LEU A 224 16.11 10.86 19.17
CA LEU A 224 15.61 9.77 18.33
C LEU A 224 14.65 8.84 19.10
N GLN A 225 14.96 8.49 20.36
CA GLN A 225 14.06 7.68 21.20
C GLN A 225 12.72 8.39 21.45
N VAL A 226 12.76 9.70 21.71
CA VAL A 226 11.56 10.52 21.91
C VAL A 226 10.74 10.54 20.62
N ALA A 227 11.38 10.80 19.48
CA ALA A 227 10.74 10.80 18.16
C ALA A 227 10.06 9.46 17.83
N PHE A 228 10.74 8.33 18.06
CA PHE A 228 10.16 7.00 17.88
C PHE A 228 8.90 6.81 18.73
N LYS A 229 8.99 7.14 20.02
CA LYS A 229 7.88 6.96 20.95
C LYS A 229 6.68 7.81 20.56
N GLU A 230 6.89 9.07 20.21
CA GLU A 230 5.83 10.00 19.80
C GLU A 230 5.17 9.57 18.49
N ALA A 231 5.97 9.21 17.48
CA ALA A 231 5.44 8.72 16.20
C ALA A 231 4.59 7.45 16.38
N MET A 232 5.08 6.47 17.14
CA MET A 232 4.34 5.23 17.40
C MET A 232 3.09 5.49 18.24
N HIS A 233 3.14 6.39 19.22
CA HIS A 233 1.97 6.76 20.01
C HIS A 233 0.85 7.32 19.13
N ASN A 234 1.16 8.27 18.23
CA ASN A 234 0.19 8.88 17.34
C ASN A 234 -0.47 7.83 16.41
N ILE A 235 0.33 6.91 15.87
CA ILE A 235 -0.15 5.84 15.00
C ILE A 235 -1.06 4.87 15.77
N VAL A 236 -0.64 4.41 16.96
CA VAL A 236 -1.41 3.47 17.80
C VAL A 236 -2.74 4.09 18.22
N MET A 237 -2.72 5.34 18.71
CA MET A 237 -3.92 6.03 19.17
C MET A 237 -4.94 6.20 18.03
N TYR A 238 -4.46 6.59 16.84
CA TYR A 238 -5.33 6.71 15.69
C TYR A 238 -5.92 5.35 15.28
N MET A 239 -5.09 4.33 15.07
CA MET A 239 -5.54 2.99 14.66
C MET A 239 -6.54 2.40 15.67
N SER A 240 -6.26 2.52 16.97
CA SER A 240 -7.17 2.04 18.02
C SER A 240 -8.51 2.74 18.01
N SER A 241 -8.57 4.02 17.63
CA SER A 241 -9.83 4.76 17.57
C SER A 241 -10.63 4.51 16.28
N ALA A 242 -9.95 4.11 15.20
CA ALA A 242 -10.53 4.03 13.87
C ALA A 242 -10.87 2.59 13.43
N ILE A 243 -10.41 1.56 14.14
CA ILE A 243 -10.52 0.16 13.67
C ILE A 243 -11.98 -0.30 13.49
N ASP A 244 -12.88 0.14 14.37
CA ASP A 244 -14.30 -0.19 14.32
C ASP A 244 -15.07 0.60 13.25
N GLU A 245 -14.46 1.64 12.65
CA GLU A 245 -15.04 2.32 11.48
C GLU A 245 -15.02 1.42 10.23
N PHE A 246 -14.16 0.40 10.20
CA PHE A 246 -14.05 -0.58 9.11
C PHE A 246 -15.07 -1.71 9.28
N VAL A 247 -16.34 -1.39 9.09
CA VAL A 247 -17.45 -2.35 9.13
C VAL A 247 -17.40 -3.27 7.91
N ILE A 248 -17.39 -4.58 8.12
CA ILE A 248 -17.47 -5.61 7.07
C ILE A 248 -18.76 -6.43 7.20
N GLY A 249 -19.09 -7.19 6.15
CA GLY A 249 -20.28 -8.01 6.07
C GLY A 249 -21.51 -7.20 5.67
N ARG A 250 -22.70 -7.68 6.03
CA ARG A 250 -23.97 -7.12 5.54
C ARG A 250 -24.18 -5.62 5.83
N ASN A 251 -23.58 -5.11 6.90
CA ASN A 251 -23.70 -3.70 7.30
C ASN A 251 -22.54 -2.84 6.79
N ALA A 252 -21.68 -3.41 5.92
CA ALA A 252 -20.54 -2.68 5.38
C ALA A 252 -21.00 -1.45 4.60
N GLY A 253 -20.20 -0.39 4.68
CA GLY A 253 -20.49 0.85 3.99
C GLY A 253 -20.11 0.82 2.51
N HIS A 254 -20.34 1.95 1.86
CA HIS A 254 -19.84 2.23 0.51
C HIS A 254 -18.30 2.16 0.46
N PRO A 255 -17.67 1.65 -0.62
CA PRO A 255 -16.23 1.46 -0.70
C PRO A 255 -15.41 2.74 -0.51
N SER A 256 -15.94 3.91 -0.90
CA SER A 256 -15.29 5.20 -0.66
C SER A 256 -15.04 5.49 0.82
N LYS A 257 -15.88 4.99 1.74
CA LYS A 257 -15.66 5.16 3.19
C LYS A 257 -14.39 4.46 3.65
N LEU A 258 -14.14 3.25 3.14
CA LEU A 258 -12.92 2.50 3.43
C LEU A 258 -11.69 3.23 2.87
N VAL A 259 -11.76 3.69 1.62
CA VAL A 259 -10.66 4.46 0.99
C VAL A 259 -10.35 5.73 1.80
N ILE A 260 -11.38 6.47 2.23
CA ILE A 260 -11.22 7.67 3.08
C ILE A 260 -10.60 7.30 4.44
N GLY A 261 -11.00 6.17 5.04
CA GLY A 261 -10.40 5.64 6.27
C GLY A 261 -8.89 5.45 6.12
N PHE A 262 -8.44 4.79 5.05
CA PHE A 262 -7.01 4.62 4.78
C PHE A 262 -6.30 5.94 4.45
N LYS A 263 -6.95 6.89 3.77
CA LYS A 263 -6.37 8.23 3.58
C LYS A 263 -6.12 8.95 4.91
N LYS A 264 -7.03 8.84 5.87
CA LYS A 264 -6.83 9.42 7.21
C LYS A 264 -5.64 8.74 7.91
N LEU A 265 -5.56 7.40 7.87
CA LEU A 265 -4.45 6.64 8.42
C LEU A 265 -3.11 7.08 7.84
N PHE A 266 -3.00 7.12 6.51
CA PHE A 266 -1.75 7.46 5.84
C PHE A 266 -1.34 8.91 6.07
N ARG A 267 -2.30 9.84 6.25
CA ARG A 267 -1.99 11.21 6.70
C ARG A 267 -1.37 11.23 8.10
N VAL A 268 -1.91 10.47 9.05
CA VAL A 268 -1.36 10.41 10.41
C VAL A 268 0.05 9.83 10.38
N TYR A 269 0.24 8.74 9.64
CA TYR A 269 1.54 8.10 9.48
C TYR A 269 2.57 9.05 8.82
N SER A 270 2.24 9.65 7.66
CA SER A 270 3.17 10.53 6.94
C SER A 270 3.49 11.80 7.74
N THR A 271 2.49 12.38 8.42
CA THR A 271 2.69 13.52 9.31
C THR A 271 3.59 13.17 10.47
N SER A 272 3.40 11.99 11.09
CA SER A 272 4.24 11.54 12.21
C SER A 272 5.70 11.38 11.79
N LEU A 273 5.98 10.85 10.60
CA LEU A 273 7.36 10.77 10.10
C LEU A 273 7.94 12.15 9.74
N ASN A 274 7.15 13.04 9.13
CA ASN A 274 7.62 14.37 8.73
C ASN A 274 7.91 15.30 9.92
N LEU A 275 7.22 15.12 11.06
CA LEU A 275 7.50 15.85 12.29
C LEU A 275 8.83 15.42 12.95
N HIS A 276 9.40 14.28 12.54
CA HIS A 276 10.63 13.75 13.11
C HIS A 276 11.67 13.40 12.02
N PRO A 277 12.38 14.41 11.47
CA PRO A 277 13.37 14.19 10.41
C PRO A 277 14.44 13.15 10.76
N GLY A 278 15.00 13.20 11.98
CA GLY A 278 16.02 12.24 12.42
C GLY A 278 15.51 10.79 12.48
N LEU A 279 14.24 10.58 12.82
CA LEU A 279 13.60 9.27 12.72
C LEU A 279 13.49 8.82 11.25
N LYS A 280 13.08 9.73 10.37
CA LYS A 280 12.94 9.45 8.95
C LYS A 280 14.28 9.07 8.31
N ASP A 281 15.35 9.78 8.66
CA ASP A 281 16.70 9.52 8.15
C ASP A 281 17.24 8.19 8.66
N TYR A 282 17.06 7.90 9.95
CA TYR A 282 17.41 6.61 10.54
C TYR A 282 16.68 5.44 9.85
N LEU A 283 15.36 5.57 9.63
CA LEU A 283 14.59 4.55 8.92
C LEU A 283 15.04 4.40 7.47
N ASN A 284 15.37 5.50 6.80
CA ASN A 284 15.87 5.46 5.42
C ASN A 284 17.14 4.62 5.33
N GLU A 285 18.12 4.88 6.19
CA GLU A 285 19.41 4.17 6.16
C GLU A 285 19.28 2.72 6.62
N LYS A 286 18.62 2.50 7.76
CA LYS A 286 18.64 1.19 8.42
C LYS A 286 17.63 0.20 7.86
N LEU A 287 16.49 0.67 7.35
CA LEU A 287 15.43 -0.18 6.80
C LEU A 287 15.33 -0.07 5.29
N PHE A 288 15.09 1.13 4.75
CA PHE A 288 14.77 1.27 3.33
C PHE A 288 15.94 0.88 2.43
N VAL A 289 17.12 1.44 2.69
CA VAL A 289 18.31 1.18 1.87
C VAL A 289 18.84 -0.24 2.10
N ARG A 290 18.93 -0.67 3.37
CA ARG A 290 19.60 -1.93 3.72
C ARG A 290 18.74 -3.18 3.57
N GLU A 291 17.45 -3.11 3.91
CA GLU A 291 16.57 -4.29 3.94
C GLU A 291 15.58 -4.32 2.77
N LEU A 292 15.15 -3.15 2.28
CA LEU A 292 14.09 -3.05 1.28
C LEU A 292 14.58 -2.69 -0.13
N ASP A 293 15.87 -2.43 -0.32
CA ASP A 293 16.46 -1.97 -1.59
C ASP A 293 15.65 -0.81 -2.21
N SER A 294 15.30 0.16 -1.37
CA SER A 294 14.44 1.30 -1.70
C SER A 294 14.85 2.54 -0.91
N ASP A 295 14.11 3.63 -1.04
CA ASP A 295 14.32 4.85 -0.27
C ASP A 295 13.01 5.39 0.31
N VAL A 296 13.12 6.08 1.45
CA VAL A 296 11.96 6.59 2.18
C VAL A 296 11.18 7.63 1.36
N ARG A 297 11.82 8.38 0.45
CA ARG A 297 11.15 9.38 -0.38
C ARG A 297 10.25 8.72 -1.41
N GLN A 298 10.66 7.60 -1.99
CA GLN A 298 9.80 6.81 -2.89
C GLN A 298 8.53 6.36 -2.17
N HIS A 299 8.65 5.85 -0.95
CA HIS A 299 7.50 5.43 -0.14
C HIS A 299 6.59 6.62 0.21
N MET A 300 7.15 7.74 0.66
CA MET A 300 6.38 8.95 0.97
C MET A 300 5.69 9.52 -0.28
N SER A 301 6.33 9.47 -1.45
CA SER A 301 5.72 9.89 -2.71
C SER A 301 4.54 9.00 -3.12
N ALA A 302 4.61 7.68 -2.88
CA ALA A 302 3.49 6.79 -3.10
C ALA A 302 2.29 7.13 -2.19
N ILE A 303 2.55 7.49 -0.93
CA ILE A 303 1.52 7.98 -0.01
C ILE A 303 0.91 9.29 -0.52
N ASP A 304 1.74 10.27 -0.89
CA ASP A 304 1.26 11.58 -1.36
C ASP A 304 0.41 11.44 -2.63
N SER A 305 0.84 10.61 -3.58
CA SER A 305 0.08 10.28 -4.79
C SER A 305 -1.30 9.71 -4.45
N PHE A 306 -1.37 8.75 -3.53
CA PHE A 306 -2.64 8.18 -3.08
C PHE A 306 -3.51 9.21 -2.34
N LEU A 307 -2.92 10.04 -1.48
CA LEU A 307 -3.65 11.08 -0.74
C LEU A 307 -4.28 12.11 -1.68
N LEU A 308 -3.60 12.48 -2.76
CA LEU A 308 -4.04 13.42 -3.77
C LEU A 308 -5.04 12.80 -4.78
N SER A 309 -5.00 11.49 -5.00
CA SER A 309 -5.91 10.82 -5.94
C SER A 309 -7.39 11.02 -5.55
N GLU A 310 -8.29 11.26 -6.49
CA GLU A 310 -9.73 11.26 -6.18
C GLU A 310 -10.25 9.81 -6.10
N TYR A 311 -11.32 9.60 -5.33
CA TYR A 311 -11.98 8.31 -5.34
C TYR A 311 -12.54 8.06 -6.74
N ASN A 312 -12.25 6.89 -7.31
CA ASN A 312 -12.71 6.49 -8.62
C ASN A 312 -13.55 5.23 -8.45
N HIS A 313 -14.87 5.38 -8.53
CA HIS A 313 -15.80 4.27 -8.34
C HIS A 313 -15.74 3.22 -9.45
N GLN A 314 -15.20 3.58 -10.62
CA GLN A 314 -14.99 2.66 -11.74
C GLN A 314 -13.69 1.85 -11.60
N ASP A 315 -12.79 2.27 -10.71
CA ASP A 315 -11.50 1.64 -10.45
C ASP A 315 -11.27 1.42 -8.95
N ILE A 316 -12.19 0.66 -8.32
CA ILE A 316 -12.05 0.30 -6.91
C ILE A 316 -10.80 -0.58 -6.69
N GLY A 317 -10.47 -1.43 -7.68
CA GLY A 317 -9.29 -2.29 -7.66
C GLY A 317 -7.99 -1.50 -7.50
N GLY A 318 -7.80 -0.43 -8.29
CA GLY A 318 -6.63 0.46 -8.19
C GLY A 318 -6.46 1.08 -6.82
N HIS A 319 -7.55 1.53 -6.18
CA HIS A 319 -7.52 2.05 -4.81
C HIS A 319 -7.06 1.00 -3.79
N PHE A 320 -7.62 -0.21 -3.87
CA PHE A 320 -7.28 -1.31 -2.95
C PHE A 320 -5.83 -1.76 -3.11
N LEU A 321 -5.34 -1.84 -4.35
CA LEU A 321 -3.95 -2.20 -4.63
C LEU A 321 -2.97 -1.15 -4.08
N ALA A 322 -3.27 0.14 -4.25
CA ALA A 322 -2.46 1.21 -3.69
C ALA A 322 -2.41 1.15 -2.15
N ILE A 323 -3.57 0.96 -1.52
CA ILE A 323 -3.66 0.78 -0.06
C ILE A 323 -2.81 -0.41 0.39
N GLN A 324 -2.96 -1.57 -0.24
CA GLN A 324 -2.24 -2.78 0.12
C GLN A 324 -0.73 -2.60 0.03
N ARG A 325 -0.23 -1.97 -1.05
CA ARG A 325 1.21 -1.69 -1.23
C ARG A 325 1.76 -0.80 -0.12
N ILE A 326 1.07 0.29 0.20
CA ILE A 326 1.49 1.21 1.28
C ILE A 326 1.47 0.49 2.63
N MET A 327 0.40 -0.27 2.92
CA MET A 327 0.25 -1.01 4.17
C MET A 327 1.34 -2.07 4.37
N GLU A 328 1.77 -2.75 3.32
CA GLU A 328 2.87 -3.72 3.41
C GLU A 328 4.19 -3.03 3.79
N THR A 329 4.51 -1.86 3.22
CA THR A 329 5.70 -1.11 3.64
C THR A 329 5.60 -0.62 5.08
N ILE A 330 4.43 -0.12 5.50
CA ILE A 330 4.20 0.27 6.90
C ILE A 330 4.36 -0.94 7.83
N LYS A 331 3.86 -2.11 7.44
CA LYS A 331 4.04 -3.36 8.19
C LYS A 331 5.51 -3.67 8.40
N ARG A 332 6.33 -3.63 7.33
CA ARG A 332 7.78 -3.86 7.41
C ARG A 332 8.48 -2.88 8.33
N LEU A 333 8.09 -1.60 8.26
CA LEU A 333 8.59 -0.59 9.20
C LEU A 333 8.23 -0.95 10.64
N LEU A 334 6.97 -1.26 10.94
CA LEU A 334 6.57 -1.57 12.31
C LEU A 334 7.22 -2.87 12.82
N GLU A 335 7.42 -3.85 11.95
CA GLU A 335 8.19 -5.07 12.26
C GLU A 335 9.65 -4.74 12.61
N PHE A 336 10.30 -3.90 11.82
CA PHE A 336 11.65 -3.42 12.08
C PHE A 336 11.72 -2.69 13.42
N VAL A 337 10.87 -1.69 13.65
CA VAL A 337 10.86 -0.91 14.91
C VAL A 337 10.54 -1.77 16.13
N ALA A 338 9.66 -2.77 16.00
CA ALA A 338 9.37 -3.69 17.08
C ALA A 338 10.56 -4.59 17.47
N GLN A 339 11.57 -4.72 16.60
CA GLN A 339 12.79 -5.48 16.84
C GLN A 339 13.98 -4.61 17.25
N VAL A 340 13.90 -3.29 17.07
CA VAL A 340 14.97 -2.36 17.45
C VAL A 340 15.24 -2.46 18.95
N LYS A 341 16.51 -2.72 19.28
CA LYS A 341 16.98 -2.80 20.67
C LYS A 341 17.33 -1.42 21.20
N SER A 342 17.29 -1.26 22.51
CA SER A 342 17.49 0.03 23.16
C SER A 342 18.91 0.60 23.01
N ASP A 343 19.91 -0.26 22.86
CA ASP A 343 21.30 0.11 22.58
C ASP A 343 21.47 0.71 21.18
N GLN A 344 20.66 0.27 20.20
CA GLN A 344 20.63 0.86 18.84
C GLN A 344 20.00 2.26 18.81
N LEU A 345 19.22 2.59 19.83
CA LEU A 345 18.58 3.89 20.00
C LEU A 345 19.34 4.79 21.01
N GLY A 346 20.46 4.32 21.56
CA GLY A 346 21.30 5.05 22.51
C GLY A 346 21.86 6.36 21.95
N PRO A 347 22.58 7.18 22.75
CA PRO A 347 23.20 8.41 22.26
C PRO A 347 24.08 8.07 21.07
N GLN A 348 23.59 8.40 19.88
CA GLN A 348 24.32 8.17 18.65
C GLN A 348 25.50 9.12 18.68
N ALA A 349 26.70 8.63 18.40
CA ALA A 349 27.78 9.52 18.03
C ALA A 349 27.33 10.22 16.73
N VAL A 350 26.79 11.42 16.86
CA VAL A 350 26.45 12.26 15.71
C VAL A 350 27.77 12.66 15.07
N ALA A 351 27.85 12.65 13.74
CA ALA A 351 29.00 13.20 13.03
C ALA A 351 29.11 14.69 13.36
N THR A 352 29.88 15.02 14.40
CA THR A 352 30.24 16.39 14.74
C THR A 352 31.55 16.72 14.05
N ASP A 353 31.76 18.00 13.70
CA ASP A 353 33.02 18.46 13.09
C ASP A 353 34.26 18.11 13.91
N MET A 354 34.10 17.96 15.23
CA MET A 354 35.16 17.59 16.15
C MET A 354 34.77 16.45 17.07
N LEU A 355 35.73 15.57 17.37
CA LEU A 355 35.62 14.46 18.31
C LEU A 355 36.76 14.55 19.32
N THR A 356 36.46 14.44 20.62
CA THR A 356 37.53 14.28 21.62
C THR A 356 37.60 12.82 22.06
N TYR A 357 38.74 12.18 21.85
CA TYR A 357 39.00 10.78 22.21
C TYR A 357 40.38 10.65 22.86
N GLN A 358 40.44 9.96 24.00
CA GLN A 358 41.68 9.78 24.80
C GLN A 358 42.47 11.09 25.05
N GLY A 359 41.77 12.21 25.26
CA GLY A 359 42.37 13.51 25.55
C GLY A 359 42.92 14.28 24.34
N LYS A 360 42.74 13.77 23.11
CA LYS A 360 43.02 14.49 21.86
C LYS A 360 41.74 14.88 21.15
N THR A 361 41.76 15.99 20.43
CA THR A 361 40.65 16.44 19.58
C THR A 361 40.98 16.19 18.12
N TYR A 362 40.10 15.47 17.44
CA TYR A 362 40.18 15.09 16.05
C TYR A 362 39.12 15.86 15.25
N ARG A 363 39.36 16.05 13.95
CA ARG A 363 38.41 16.67 13.03
C ARG A 363 37.82 15.63 12.09
N LEU A 364 36.54 15.79 11.77
CA LEU A 364 35.86 14.92 10.81
C LEU A 364 36.56 15.01 9.44
N VAL A 365 36.77 13.85 8.84
CA VAL A 365 37.36 13.70 7.51
C VAL A 365 36.26 13.27 6.56
N GLU A 366 35.95 14.13 5.59
CA GLU A 366 35.07 13.75 4.49
C GLU A 366 35.75 12.70 3.59
N TYR A 367 35.00 11.66 3.25
CA TYR A 367 35.42 10.61 2.34
C TYR A 367 34.50 10.57 1.12
N SER A 368 35.08 10.27 -0.04
CA SER A 368 34.39 10.21 -1.33
C SER A 368 33.68 8.88 -1.56
N GLY A 369 34.10 7.83 -0.86
CA GLY A 369 33.43 6.53 -0.86
C GLY A 369 34.10 5.53 0.08
N CYS A 370 33.40 4.43 0.33
CA CYS A 370 33.97 3.25 0.97
C CYS A 370 33.59 2.00 0.18
N ARG A 371 34.48 1.00 0.16
CA ARG A 371 34.22 -0.29 -0.48
C ARG A 371 34.87 -1.43 0.29
N LEU A 372 34.27 -2.60 0.19
CA LEU A 372 34.78 -3.82 0.78
C LEU A 372 35.50 -4.66 -0.29
N GLU A 373 36.76 -5.01 -0.04
CA GLU A 373 37.55 -5.93 -0.87
C GLU A 373 37.88 -7.19 -0.05
N GLN A 374 37.80 -8.38 -0.63
CA GLN A 374 38.16 -9.64 0.03
C GLN A 374 39.32 -10.33 -0.69
N VAL A 375 40.35 -10.72 0.07
CA VAL A 375 41.48 -11.49 -0.43
C VAL A 375 41.79 -12.64 0.54
N GLY A 376 41.41 -13.85 0.15
CA GLY A 376 41.54 -15.03 1.03
C GLY A 376 40.67 -14.90 2.28
N GLU A 377 41.29 -15.02 3.46
CA GLU A 377 40.61 -14.86 4.76
C GLU A 377 40.57 -13.40 5.28
N LEU A 378 41.14 -12.46 4.52
CA LEU A 378 41.24 -11.06 4.91
C LEU A 378 40.18 -10.23 4.18
N SER A 379 39.55 -9.33 4.93
CA SER A 379 38.63 -8.33 4.38
C SER A 379 39.22 -6.95 4.56
N TYR A 380 39.13 -6.12 3.54
CA TYR A 380 39.70 -4.77 3.50
C TYR A 380 38.56 -3.79 3.29
N LEU A 381 38.28 -2.97 4.32
CA LEU A 381 37.42 -1.80 4.15
C LEU A 381 38.30 -0.66 3.68
N VAL A 382 38.16 -0.30 2.41
CA VAL A 382 38.91 0.77 1.78
C VAL A 382 38.06 2.03 1.77
N ILE A 383 38.61 3.12 2.29
CA ILE A 383 37.95 4.41 2.48
C ILE A 383 38.77 5.47 1.74
N ASP A 384 38.19 6.03 0.68
CA ASP A 384 38.87 7.03 -0.15
C ASP A 384 38.57 8.44 0.40
N THR A 385 39.59 9.22 0.77
CA THR A 385 39.36 10.58 1.27
C THR A 385 38.86 11.48 0.14
N ALA A 386 38.12 12.55 0.48
CA ALA A 386 37.68 13.51 -0.53
C ALA A 386 38.86 14.27 -1.16
N GLU A 387 39.87 14.59 -0.34
CA GLU A 387 41.12 15.24 -0.76
C GLU A 387 42.33 14.64 -0.01
N PRO A 388 43.51 14.55 -0.64
CA PRO A 388 44.73 14.11 0.03
C PRO A 388 45.10 15.05 1.19
N ARG A 389 45.38 14.50 2.37
CA ARG A 389 45.75 15.30 3.55
C ARG A 389 46.79 14.65 4.45
N GLY A 390 47.46 15.46 5.27
CA GLY A 390 48.27 14.92 6.35
C GLY A 390 47.41 14.19 7.37
N VAL A 391 47.90 13.06 7.88
CA VAL A 391 47.30 12.33 8.99
C VAL A 391 48.44 12.05 9.97
N ASP A 392 48.33 12.64 11.17
CA ASP A 392 49.24 12.41 12.30
C ASP A 392 48.68 11.39 13.31
N ASP A 393 47.35 11.25 13.34
CA ASP A 393 46.59 10.33 14.19
C ASP A 393 45.18 10.20 13.61
N ALA A 394 44.50 9.08 13.84
CA ALA A 394 43.15 8.86 13.34
C ALA A 394 42.28 8.06 14.30
N VAL A 395 41.00 8.38 14.38
CA VAL A 395 39.98 7.58 15.06
C VAL A 395 38.90 7.27 14.05
N ILE A 396 38.60 6.01 13.86
CA ILE A 396 37.52 5.58 12.99
C ILE A 396 36.39 5.05 13.86
N LEU A 397 35.20 5.65 13.74
CA LEU A 397 34.01 5.17 14.40
C LEU A 397 33.22 4.30 13.43
N ILE A 398 32.96 3.05 13.82
CA ILE A 398 32.13 2.11 13.05
C ILE A 398 30.91 1.71 13.86
N SER A 399 29.76 1.56 13.20
CA SER A 399 28.51 1.13 13.82
C SER A 399 28.70 -0.19 14.59
N LYS A 400 28.34 -0.17 15.87
CA LYS A 400 28.56 -1.29 16.79
C LYS A 400 27.63 -2.47 16.51
N ASP A 401 26.47 -2.21 15.91
CA ASP A 401 25.46 -3.22 15.54
C ASP A 401 25.89 -4.17 14.40
N LEU A 402 26.97 -3.87 13.69
CA LEU A 402 27.49 -4.76 12.63
C LEU A 402 27.93 -6.12 13.20
N PHE A 403 28.53 -6.12 14.40
CA PHE A 403 29.03 -7.33 15.04
C PHE A 403 28.73 -7.30 16.54
N SER A 404 28.57 -8.48 17.15
CA SER A 404 28.45 -8.59 18.60
C SER A 404 29.76 -8.17 19.29
N ILE A 405 29.68 -7.76 20.57
CA ILE A 405 30.88 -7.37 21.35
C ILE A 405 31.95 -8.48 21.37
N PRO A 406 31.61 -9.78 21.55
CA PRO A 406 32.60 -10.84 21.44
C PRO A 406 33.25 -10.95 20.06
N GLU A 407 32.48 -10.76 18.98
CA GLU A 407 33.02 -10.74 17.62
C GLU A 407 33.99 -9.58 17.43
N TRP A 408 33.59 -8.34 17.81
CA TRP A 408 34.49 -7.18 17.78
C TRP A 408 35.79 -7.43 18.54
N THR A 409 35.70 -8.02 19.73
CA THR A 409 36.86 -8.30 20.59
C THR A 409 37.76 -9.41 20.04
N ALA A 410 37.20 -10.34 19.26
CA ALA A 410 37.94 -11.44 18.64
C ALA A 410 38.61 -11.03 17.32
N MET A 411 38.20 -9.93 16.70
CA MET A 411 38.78 -9.46 15.44
C MET A 411 40.18 -8.93 15.63
N GLN A 412 41.06 -9.27 14.68
CA GLN A 412 42.36 -8.61 14.54
C GLN A 412 42.23 -7.53 13.47
N LEU A 413 42.40 -6.28 13.89
CA LEU A 413 42.27 -5.11 13.03
C LEU A 413 43.62 -4.43 12.84
N ARG A 414 43.90 -4.00 11.61
CA ARG A 414 45.06 -3.14 11.30
C ARG A 414 44.65 -2.01 10.36
N LEU A 415 45.30 -0.86 10.49
CA LEU A 415 45.08 0.32 9.67
C LEU A 415 46.26 0.50 8.72
N GLY A 416 45.98 0.54 7.42
CA GLY A 416 46.91 0.93 6.38
C GLY A 416 46.56 2.31 5.84
N LEU A 417 47.58 3.04 5.41
CA LEU A 417 47.43 4.33 4.73
C LEU A 417 47.88 4.19 3.28
N ASN A 418 47.14 4.80 2.37
CA ASN A 418 47.32 4.69 0.93
C ASN A 418 47.30 3.21 0.49
N GLU A 419 48.30 2.77 -0.28
CA GLU A 419 48.40 1.39 -0.80
C GLU A 419 48.89 0.36 0.23
N ALA A 420 49.12 0.76 1.49
CA ALA A 420 49.61 -0.14 2.53
C ALA A 420 48.58 -1.21 2.88
N ARG A 421 48.92 -2.48 2.61
CA ARG A 421 48.03 -3.63 2.84
C ARG A 421 48.72 -4.79 3.55
N GLY A 422 50.05 -4.76 3.67
CA GLY A 422 50.84 -5.82 4.31
C GLY A 422 50.86 -5.76 5.84
N LEU A 423 51.10 -6.90 6.49
CA LEU A 423 51.26 -7.01 7.95
C LEU A 423 52.43 -6.17 8.52
N GLY A 424 53.38 -5.76 7.68
CA GLY A 424 54.49 -4.87 8.03
C GLY A 424 54.31 -3.41 7.59
N GLU A 425 53.22 -3.10 6.89
CA GLU A 425 52.91 -1.76 6.36
C GLU A 425 51.69 -1.14 7.06
N THR A 426 51.02 -1.92 7.91
CA THR A 426 49.76 -1.57 8.57
C THR A 426 49.95 -1.59 10.08
N ASP A 427 49.35 -0.63 10.76
CA ASP A 427 49.46 -0.48 12.21
C ASP A 427 48.34 -1.24 12.93
N PRO A 428 48.63 -1.96 14.03
CA PRO A 428 47.59 -2.62 14.80
C PRO A 428 46.61 -1.61 15.40
N ILE A 429 45.33 -1.96 15.42
CA ILE A 429 44.25 -1.11 15.93
C ILE A 429 43.78 -1.60 17.31
N ASP A 430 43.60 -0.67 18.23
CA ASP A 430 42.83 -0.87 19.47
C ASP A 430 41.33 -0.69 19.21
N ILE A 431 40.56 -1.64 19.76
CA ILE A 431 39.11 -1.74 19.58
C ILE A 431 38.44 -1.30 20.88
N ASP A 432 37.84 -0.12 20.86
CA ASP A 432 37.11 0.42 21.98
C ASP A 432 35.60 0.33 21.73
N THR A 433 34.98 -0.63 22.41
CA THR A 433 33.53 -0.86 22.34
C THR A 433 32.76 -0.13 23.44
N THR A 434 33.43 0.71 24.25
CA THR A 434 32.88 1.26 25.50
C THR A 434 32.74 2.78 25.49
N SER A 435 33.65 3.50 24.83
CA SER A 435 33.65 4.97 24.86
C SER A 435 32.49 5.61 24.11
N PHE A 436 31.95 4.92 23.10
CA PHE A 436 30.83 5.39 22.29
C PHE A 436 29.69 4.37 22.39
N GLY A 437 28.45 4.87 22.59
CA GLY A 437 27.30 4.00 22.86
C GLY A 437 27.01 3.03 21.71
N ASP A 438 26.74 3.60 20.53
CA ASP A 438 26.36 2.87 19.31
C ASP A 438 27.52 2.67 18.31
N LYS A 439 28.72 3.17 18.63
CA LYS A 439 29.92 3.04 17.80
C LYS A 439 31.02 2.25 18.49
N VAL A 440 31.88 1.65 17.69
CA VAL A 440 33.17 1.11 18.08
C VAL A 440 34.24 2.08 17.60
N ALA A 441 35.06 2.57 18.52
CA ALA A 441 36.22 3.37 18.19
C ALA A 441 37.39 2.46 17.81
N LEU A 442 37.92 2.69 16.62
CA LEU A 442 39.11 2.04 16.09
C LEU A 442 40.24 3.07 16.09
N HIS A 443 41.23 2.85 16.95
CA HIS A 443 42.37 3.76 17.12
C HIS A 443 43.69 3.00 16.85
N PRO A 444 44.55 3.47 15.94
CA PRO A 444 45.85 2.85 15.68
C PRO A 444 46.77 2.99 16.90
N ARG A 445 47.48 1.91 17.25
CA ARG A 445 48.39 1.91 18.41
C ARG A 445 49.62 2.79 18.23
N ASP A 446 50.12 2.83 17.00
CA ASP A 446 51.33 3.53 16.63
C ASP A 446 51.01 4.84 15.90
N ILE A 447 51.95 5.77 15.91
CA ILE A 447 51.78 7.09 15.28
C ILE A 447 51.76 6.91 13.76
N LEU A 448 50.59 7.09 13.17
CA LEU A 448 50.39 7.27 11.75
C LEU A 448 50.95 8.63 11.34
N LYS A 449 52.15 8.71 10.77
CA LYS A 449 52.69 10.00 10.30
C LYS A 449 52.95 9.98 8.80
N LEU A 450 51.97 10.48 8.03
CA LEU A 450 52.09 10.70 6.59
C LEU A 450 51.59 12.09 6.22
N SER A 451 52.36 12.78 5.37
CA SER A 451 52.04 14.13 4.90
C SER A 451 50.93 14.18 3.85
N SER A 452 50.62 13.04 3.22
CA SER A 452 49.58 12.95 2.20
C SER A 452 48.96 11.54 2.18
N VAL A 453 47.73 11.47 2.67
CA VAL A 453 46.87 10.29 2.70
C VAL A 453 45.66 10.56 1.83
N ASN A 454 45.47 9.73 0.81
CA ASN A 454 44.29 9.76 -0.07
C ASN A 454 43.35 8.56 0.18
N GLN A 455 43.81 7.57 0.94
CA GLN A 455 43.06 6.34 1.22
C GLN A 455 43.43 5.80 2.60
N LEU A 456 42.43 5.33 3.34
CA LEU A 456 42.60 4.54 4.56
C LEU A 456 42.09 3.14 4.29
N THR A 457 42.85 2.13 4.69
CA THR A 457 42.48 0.72 4.52
C THR A 457 42.44 0.03 5.88
N ILE A 458 41.26 -0.38 6.33
CA ILE A 458 41.12 -1.19 7.54
C ILE A 458 41.11 -2.65 7.14
N MET A 459 42.10 -3.41 7.61
CA MET A 459 42.20 -4.84 7.40
C MET A 459 41.55 -5.57 8.57
N PHE A 460 40.56 -6.40 8.26
CA PHE A 460 39.83 -7.26 9.18
C PHE A 460 40.25 -8.72 9.01
N ARG A 461 40.60 -9.36 10.12
CA ARG A 461 40.75 -10.82 10.20
C ARG A 461 39.87 -11.38 11.30
N GLY A 462 39.13 -12.45 10.98
CA GLY A 462 38.24 -13.14 11.92
C GLY A 462 36.81 -12.58 11.99
N ALA A 463 36.40 -11.71 11.05
CA ALA A 463 35.02 -11.28 10.92
C ALA A 463 34.17 -12.41 10.33
N ALA A 464 33.27 -12.99 11.14
CA ALA A 464 32.46 -14.15 10.75
C ALA A 464 31.57 -13.90 9.51
N ASP A 465 31.10 -12.66 9.35
CA ASP A 465 30.36 -12.19 8.18
C ASP A 465 30.83 -10.79 7.79
N SER A 466 31.96 -10.72 7.08
CA SER A 466 32.52 -9.45 6.61
C SER A 466 31.61 -8.73 5.60
N GLY A 467 30.60 -9.40 5.03
CA GLY A 467 29.65 -8.76 4.10
C GLY A 467 28.90 -7.58 4.74
N LYS A 468 28.76 -7.59 6.06
CA LYS A 468 28.17 -6.48 6.85
C LYS A 468 28.96 -5.17 6.79
N LEU A 469 30.21 -5.20 6.35
CA LEU A 469 31.05 -4.01 6.13
C LEU A 469 30.85 -3.40 4.74
N SER A 470 30.02 -4.00 3.88
CA SER A 470 29.68 -3.44 2.58
C SER A 470 28.56 -2.40 2.72
N GLY A 471 28.63 -1.31 1.93
CA GLY A 471 27.58 -0.30 1.87
C GLY A 471 27.40 0.53 3.15
N LEU A 472 28.47 0.78 3.91
CA LEU A 472 28.40 1.63 5.09
C LEU A 472 28.08 3.08 4.71
N GLY A 473 27.04 3.65 5.34
CA GLY A 473 26.68 5.06 5.19
C GLY A 473 27.50 5.98 6.10
N GLN A 474 27.28 7.30 5.97
CA GLN A 474 27.96 8.32 6.77
C GLN A 474 27.65 8.22 8.27
N THR A 475 26.50 7.65 8.64
CA THR A 475 26.15 7.36 10.04
C THR A 475 26.79 6.08 10.55
N ASP A 476 27.20 5.16 9.68
CA ASP A 476 27.78 3.88 10.06
C ASP A 476 29.30 3.94 10.16
N LEU A 477 29.92 4.81 9.40
CA LEU A 477 31.37 4.98 9.31
C LEU A 477 31.71 6.46 9.34
N MET A 478 32.45 6.87 10.37
CA MET A 478 32.98 8.22 10.51
C MET A 478 34.50 8.13 10.68
N VAL A 479 35.22 8.95 9.91
CA VAL A 479 36.68 9.02 9.99
C VAL A 479 37.05 10.36 10.60
N TYR A 480 37.86 10.32 11.64
CA TYR A 480 38.39 11.49 12.32
C TYR A 480 39.91 11.46 12.26
N ALA A 481 40.55 12.59 11.99
CA ALA A 481 42.01 12.72 11.96
C ALA A 481 42.48 14.01 12.65
N VAL A 482 43.73 14.01 13.11
CA VAL A 482 44.43 15.20 13.65
C VAL A 482 45.14 15.95 12.54
#